data_AF-A0A836PVZ4-F1
#
_entry.id   AF-A0A836PVZ4-F1
#
_cell.length_a   1.000
_cell.length_b   1.000
_cell.length_c   1.000
_cell.angle_alpha   90.00
_cell.angle_beta   90.00
_cell.angle_gamma   90.00
#
_symmetry.space_group_name_H-M   'P 1'
#
loop_
_entity.id
_entity.type
_entity.pdbx_description
1 polymer ?
#
loop_
_entity_poly.entity_id
_entity_poly.type
_entity_poly.pdbx_seq_one_letter_code
_entity_poly.pdbx_strand_id
1 'polypeptide(L)'
;DGVICELKKPNETYLEVKPNKDLISKMREWKKNGHYLIIYTGRHMRTCNGNVAEVTKKIGPITSEWLKKWDVPFDEIHYGKPYGDVYIDDLGITFSSTKQLEKKMEEIKPIFVIPMAGKGQRFKDEGILEPKFLVKTKGRTLFEWSLESLPLDIARKIIFICLHEHEKKYNVRNFIKKIMEKKFPRLNYEIVFLDKTTKGQVETVLHTKKHINNNSTLVIYNIDTHFLSTHLRSKLLTIKNTNSDGLLGAFNSNDKKLSFIELDSNEFVKRTKEKEPISNIASTGLYTFSKGKDFVEAAEFMLSNKLSNNDEYYVSELYNILIKQGKKFKIDLADNFVPLGTPSDIKKFEKD
;
A
#
# COMPACT_ATOMS: atom_id res chain seq x y z
N ASP A 1 -20.97 -5.62 7.31
CA ASP A 1 -20.52 -6.11 5.99
C ASP A 1 -19.04 -6.42 6.08
N GLY A 2 -18.59 -7.50 5.45
CA GLY A 2 -17.21 -7.95 5.50
C GLY A 2 -16.75 -8.52 6.85
N VAL A 3 -17.67 -8.79 7.78
CA VAL A 3 -17.40 -9.37 9.10
C VAL A 3 -18.31 -10.60 9.29
N ILE A 4 -19.54 -10.40 9.78
CA ILE A 4 -20.57 -11.45 9.96
C ILE A 4 -21.29 -11.85 8.67
N CYS A 5 -21.09 -11.07 7.60
CA CYS A 5 -21.63 -11.29 6.27
C CYS A 5 -20.61 -10.80 5.24
N GLU A 6 -20.79 -11.21 3.98
CA GLU A 6 -19.99 -10.73 2.86
C GLU A 6 -20.13 -9.20 2.66
N LEU A 7 -19.31 -8.63 1.78
CA LEU A 7 -19.51 -7.25 1.34
C LEU A 7 -20.71 -7.20 0.39
N LYS A 8 -21.66 -6.30 0.67
CA LYS A 8 -22.85 -6.08 -0.16
C LYS A 8 -22.43 -5.70 -1.58
N LYS A 9 -22.96 -6.42 -2.58
CA LYS A 9 -22.74 -6.08 -4.00
C LYS A 9 -23.65 -4.91 -4.44
N PRO A 10 -23.31 -4.17 -5.51
CA PRO A 10 -24.11 -3.02 -5.96
C PRO A 10 -25.60 -3.35 -6.22
N ASN A 11 -25.87 -4.52 -6.79
CA ASN A 11 -27.21 -4.96 -7.19
C ASN A 11 -27.92 -5.84 -6.14
N GLU A 12 -27.35 -5.94 -4.94
CA GLU A 12 -27.86 -6.78 -3.87
C GLU A 12 -28.42 -5.89 -2.76
N THR A 13 -29.55 -6.26 -2.17
CA THR A 13 -30.09 -5.60 -0.98
C THR A 13 -29.38 -6.08 0.28
N TYR A 14 -29.48 -5.31 1.37
CA TYR A 14 -28.89 -5.73 2.65
C TYR A 14 -29.50 -7.03 3.21
N LEU A 15 -30.73 -7.39 2.83
CA LEU A 15 -31.39 -8.64 3.24
C LEU A 15 -30.87 -9.87 2.48
N GLU A 16 -30.28 -9.66 1.32
CA GLU A 16 -29.79 -10.72 0.42
C GLU A 16 -28.33 -11.10 0.69
N VAL A 17 -27.57 -10.20 1.34
CA VAL A 17 -26.15 -10.41 1.63
C VAL A 17 -25.92 -11.76 2.30
N LYS A 18 -25.02 -12.56 1.72
CA LYS A 18 -24.68 -13.89 2.22
C LYS A 18 -23.99 -13.82 3.60
N PRO A 19 -24.35 -14.71 4.53
CA PRO A 19 -23.76 -14.76 5.85
C PRO A 19 -22.36 -15.39 5.81
N ASN A 20 -21.50 -14.97 6.74
CA ASN A 20 -20.27 -15.68 7.04
C ASN A 20 -20.61 -16.83 8.02
N LYS A 21 -20.91 -18.01 7.48
CA LYS A 21 -21.41 -19.16 8.25
C LYS A 21 -20.43 -19.62 9.34
N ASP A 22 -19.13 -19.62 9.05
CA ASP A 22 -18.10 -20.06 10.01
C ASP A 22 -18.04 -19.12 11.20
N LEU A 23 -18.08 -17.80 10.95
CA LEU A 23 -18.08 -16.81 12.02
C LEU A 23 -19.35 -16.88 12.87
N ILE A 24 -20.53 -17.01 12.25
CA ILE A 24 -21.78 -17.13 12.99
C ILE A 24 -21.79 -18.40 13.86
N SER A 25 -21.27 -19.52 13.33
CA SER A 25 -21.08 -20.75 14.11
C SER A 25 -20.21 -20.50 15.36
N LYS A 26 -19.10 -19.79 15.19
CA LYS A 26 -18.22 -19.41 16.31
C LYS A 26 -18.91 -18.48 17.31
N MET A 27 -19.73 -17.54 16.85
CA MET A 27 -20.52 -16.67 17.74
C MET A 27 -21.52 -17.47 18.58
N ARG A 28 -22.13 -18.52 18.02
CA ARG A 28 -23.02 -19.42 18.78
C ARG A 28 -22.27 -20.20 19.84
N GLU A 29 -21.08 -20.71 19.52
CA GLU A 29 -20.19 -21.33 20.50
C GLU A 29 -19.86 -20.35 21.63
N TRP A 30 -19.58 -19.08 21.30
CA TRP A 30 -19.32 -18.06 22.33
C TRP A 30 -20.52 -17.82 23.24
N LYS A 31 -21.75 -17.72 22.71
CA LYS A 31 -22.93 -17.65 23.58
C LYS A 31 -23.10 -18.87 24.46
N LYS A 32 -22.86 -20.08 23.92
CA LYS A 32 -22.93 -21.32 24.71
C LYS A 32 -21.93 -21.33 25.86
N ASN A 33 -20.76 -20.72 25.67
CA ASN A 33 -19.72 -20.59 26.67
C ASN A 33 -19.92 -19.39 27.63
N GLY A 34 -21.09 -18.73 27.58
CA GLY A 34 -21.44 -17.65 28.50
C GLY A 34 -20.89 -16.27 28.13
N HIS A 35 -20.36 -16.10 26.92
CA HIS A 35 -19.87 -14.80 26.49
C HIS A 35 -21.01 -13.81 26.19
N TYR A 36 -20.72 -12.53 26.44
CA TYR A 36 -21.59 -11.40 26.08
C TYR A 36 -21.18 -10.86 24.71
N LEU A 37 -22.12 -10.79 23.77
CA LEU A 37 -21.89 -10.45 22.37
C LEU A 37 -22.59 -9.14 22.03
N ILE A 38 -21.79 -8.14 21.64
CA ILE A 38 -22.27 -6.83 21.21
C ILE A 38 -22.02 -6.65 19.72
N ILE A 39 -23.06 -6.36 18.95
CA ILE A 39 -22.94 -5.96 17.55
C ILE A 39 -22.87 -4.43 17.48
N TYR A 40 -21.70 -3.87 17.17
CA TYR A 40 -21.54 -2.42 16.99
C TYR A 40 -21.32 -2.04 15.52
N THR A 41 -22.32 -1.42 14.90
CA THR A 41 -22.37 -1.20 13.44
C THR A 41 -22.29 0.27 13.02
N GLY A 42 -21.51 0.53 11.97
CA GLY A 42 -21.37 1.84 11.30
C GLY A 42 -22.13 1.94 9.98
N ARG A 43 -23.01 0.96 9.68
CA ARG A 43 -23.77 0.91 8.42
C ARG A 43 -24.62 2.17 8.27
N HIS A 44 -24.58 2.79 7.09
CA HIS A 44 -25.26 4.05 6.76
C HIS A 44 -24.86 5.30 7.54
N MET A 45 -23.87 5.26 8.44
CA MET A 45 -23.42 6.44 9.19
C MET A 45 -23.00 7.59 8.28
N ARG A 46 -22.23 7.31 7.22
CA ARG A 46 -21.82 8.33 6.24
C ARG A 46 -23.02 8.92 5.48
N THR A 47 -23.95 8.07 5.04
CA THR A 47 -25.11 8.50 4.24
C THR A 47 -26.19 9.21 5.05
N CYS A 48 -26.16 9.08 6.38
CA CYS A 48 -27.03 9.77 7.32
C CYS A 48 -26.28 10.89 8.07
N ASN A 49 -25.14 11.34 7.54
CA ASN A 49 -24.32 12.42 8.11
C ASN A 49 -24.04 12.29 9.62
N GLY A 50 -23.82 11.06 10.11
CA GLY A 50 -23.57 10.78 11.51
C GLY A 50 -24.80 10.71 12.43
N ASN A 51 -26.00 10.95 11.92
CA ASN A 51 -27.23 10.91 12.72
C ASN A 51 -27.67 9.47 13.03
N VAL A 52 -27.43 9.02 14.26
CA VAL A 52 -27.74 7.65 14.71
C VAL A 52 -29.25 7.36 14.66
N ALA A 53 -30.10 8.33 15.01
CA ALA A 53 -31.55 8.13 14.99
C ALA A 53 -32.06 7.88 13.56
N GLU A 54 -31.54 8.62 12.58
CA GLU A 54 -31.84 8.38 11.16
C GLU A 54 -31.32 7.03 10.67
N VAL A 55 -30.12 6.63 11.08
CA VAL A 55 -29.57 5.30 10.75
C VAL A 55 -30.48 4.20 11.31
N THR A 56 -30.82 4.26 12.60
CA THR A 56 -31.68 3.27 13.24
C THR A 56 -33.03 3.20 12.54
N LYS A 57 -33.64 4.34 12.20
CA LYS A 57 -34.91 4.38 11.46
C LYS A 57 -34.79 3.76 10.06
N LYS A 58 -33.68 4.03 9.35
CA LYS A 58 -33.49 3.64 7.94
C LYS A 58 -33.10 2.18 7.77
N ILE A 59 -32.17 1.67 8.58
CA ILE A 59 -31.57 0.33 8.41
C ILE A 59 -31.76 -0.59 9.60
N GLY A 60 -32.31 -0.09 10.71
CA GLY A 60 -32.60 -0.89 11.89
C GLY A 60 -33.47 -2.12 11.58
N PRO A 61 -34.65 -1.95 10.96
CA PRO A 61 -35.55 -3.05 10.63
C PRO A 61 -34.89 -4.12 9.75
N ILE A 62 -34.22 -3.69 8.68
CA ILE A 62 -33.53 -4.57 7.74
C ILE A 62 -32.40 -5.35 8.44
N THR A 63 -31.62 -4.68 9.28
CA THR A 63 -30.54 -5.33 10.03
C THR A 63 -31.11 -6.37 11.01
N SER A 64 -32.17 -6.04 11.73
CA SER A 64 -32.84 -6.95 12.66
C SER A 64 -33.42 -8.18 11.96
N GLU A 65 -34.06 -7.98 10.81
CA GLU A 65 -34.64 -9.05 10.01
C GLU A 65 -33.55 -9.98 9.46
N TRP A 66 -32.43 -9.41 8.98
CA TRP A 66 -31.30 -10.21 8.51
C TRP A 66 -30.67 -11.04 9.64
N LEU A 67 -30.45 -10.46 10.82
CA LEU A 67 -29.90 -11.18 11.98
C LEU A 67 -30.81 -12.33 12.42
N LYS A 68 -32.13 -12.11 12.40
CA LYS A 68 -33.12 -13.14 12.70
C LYS A 68 -33.13 -14.25 11.64
N LYS A 69 -33.10 -13.88 10.35
CA LYS A 69 -33.08 -14.83 9.22
C LYS A 69 -31.92 -15.81 9.31
N TRP A 70 -30.75 -15.37 9.79
CA TRP A 70 -29.55 -16.20 9.87
C TRP A 70 -29.24 -16.73 11.27
N ASP A 71 -30.15 -16.51 12.23
CA ASP A 71 -29.99 -16.91 13.63
C ASP A 71 -28.61 -16.50 14.18
N VAL A 72 -28.30 -15.20 14.04
CA VAL A 72 -27.05 -14.63 14.53
C VAL A 72 -27.21 -14.29 16.02
N PRO A 73 -26.39 -14.87 16.90
CA PRO A 73 -26.49 -14.60 18.33
C PRO A 73 -25.88 -13.24 18.71
N PHE A 74 -26.60 -12.47 19.52
CA PHE A 74 -26.12 -11.23 20.15
C PHE A 74 -26.95 -10.90 21.40
N ASP A 75 -26.38 -10.11 22.30
CA ASP A 75 -27.06 -9.54 23.47
C ASP A 75 -27.49 -8.09 23.22
N GLU A 76 -26.63 -7.33 22.55
CA GLU A 76 -26.88 -5.93 22.23
C GLU A 76 -26.53 -5.61 20.78
N ILE A 77 -27.28 -4.67 20.21
CA ILE A 77 -26.93 -4.05 18.94
C ILE A 77 -26.89 -2.53 19.11
N HIS A 78 -25.72 -1.96 18.82
CA HIS A 78 -25.49 -0.52 18.83
C HIS A 78 -25.32 -0.03 17.40
N TYR A 79 -26.12 0.95 17.03
CA TYR A 79 -25.92 1.76 15.83
C TYR A 79 -25.09 2.98 16.20
N GLY A 80 -24.35 3.53 15.24
CA GLY A 80 -23.58 4.74 15.51
C GLY A 80 -22.09 4.54 15.72
N LYS A 81 -21.52 3.40 15.27
CA LYS A 81 -20.06 3.29 15.22
C LYS A 81 -19.49 4.45 14.40
N PRO A 82 -18.66 5.34 15.00
CA PRO A 82 -18.11 6.49 14.29
C PRO A 82 -17.39 6.01 13.05
N TYR A 83 -17.51 6.72 11.93
CA TYR A 83 -16.69 6.40 10.75
C TYR A 83 -15.34 7.12 10.90
N GLY A 84 -14.26 6.35 11.00
CA GLY A 84 -12.90 6.91 11.14
C GLY A 84 -11.82 6.01 10.55
N ASP A 85 -10.68 6.60 10.18
CA ASP A 85 -9.50 5.88 9.68
C ASP A 85 -8.80 5.05 10.78
N VAL A 86 -8.88 5.48 12.04
CA VAL A 86 -8.28 4.83 13.23
C VAL A 86 -9.24 4.97 14.41
N TYR A 87 -9.43 3.88 15.17
CA TYR A 87 -10.16 3.86 16.43
C TYR A 87 -9.16 3.66 17.57
N ILE A 88 -9.25 4.48 18.61
CA ILE A 88 -8.47 4.33 19.84
C ILE A 88 -9.49 3.94 20.91
N ASP A 89 -9.34 2.74 21.45
CA ASP A 89 -10.31 2.08 22.31
C ASP A 89 -9.54 1.33 23.40
N ASP A 90 -10.08 1.24 24.62
CA ASP A 90 -9.44 0.49 25.71
C ASP A 90 -9.60 -1.04 25.53
N LEU A 91 -10.51 -1.47 24.63
CA LEU A 91 -10.68 -2.85 24.16
C LEU A 91 -10.08 -3.12 22.76
N GLY A 92 -9.68 -2.08 22.03
CA GLY A 92 -9.05 -2.16 20.71
C GLY A 92 -7.53 -2.00 20.81
N ILE A 93 -6.79 -3.07 20.47
CA ILE A 93 -5.37 -3.28 20.77
C ILE A 93 -5.17 -3.70 22.23
N THR A 94 -5.21 -5.00 22.51
CA THR A 94 -4.73 -5.56 23.78
C THR A 94 -3.21 -5.42 23.87
N PHE A 95 -2.73 -4.77 24.93
CA PHE A 95 -1.34 -4.70 25.32
C PHE A 95 -1.23 -4.86 26.84
N SER A 96 -0.29 -5.67 27.31
CA SER A 96 0.00 -5.86 28.75
C SER A 96 1.02 -4.86 29.27
N SER A 97 1.56 -4.00 28.40
CA SER A 97 2.52 -2.94 28.75
C SER A 97 2.54 -1.82 27.72
N THR A 98 2.96 -0.63 28.15
CA THR A 98 3.23 0.53 27.27
C THR A 98 4.19 0.17 26.14
N LYS A 99 5.23 -0.62 26.44
CA LYS A 99 6.18 -1.12 25.44
C LYS A 99 5.53 -1.98 24.35
N GLN A 100 4.53 -2.79 24.70
CA GLN A 100 3.79 -3.59 23.72
C GLN A 100 2.84 -2.73 22.87
N LEU A 101 2.21 -1.71 23.47
CA LEU A 101 1.41 -0.73 22.73
C LEU A 101 2.27 0.02 21.71
N GLU A 102 3.38 0.61 22.16
CA GLU A 102 4.32 1.35 21.32
C GLU A 102 4.79 0.51 20.14
N LYS A 103 5.20 -0.74 20.39
CA LYS A 103 5.59 -1.68 19.33
C LYS A 103 4.46 -1.96 18.34
N LYS A 104 3.23 -2.20 18.81
CA LYS A 104 2.08 -2.42 17.91
C LYS A 104 1.75 -1.17 17.10
N MET A 105 1.79 0.01 17.72
CA MET A 105 1.60 1.29 17.04
C MET A 105 2.68 1.54 15.98
N GLU A 106 3.93 1.18 16.27
CA GLU A 106 5.04 1.24 15.31
C GLU A 106 4.83 0.30 14.13
N GLU A 107 4.31 -0.91 14.37
CA GLU A 107 4.08 -1.89 13.31
C GLU A 107 2.86 -1.55 12.45
N ILE A 108 1.86 -0.82 12.96
CA ILE A 108 0.65 -0.47 12.20
C ILE A 108 0.95 0.49 11.05
N LYS A 109 1.87 1.45 11.24
CA LYS A 109 2.16 2.46 10.24
C LYS A 109 3.22 1.99 9.23
N PRO A 110 2.99 2.16 7.92
CA PRO A 110 3.94 1.74 6.89
C PRO A 110 5.25 2.53 6.91
N ILE A 111 6.32 1.88 6.46
CA ILE A 111 7.60 2.50 6.10
C ILE A 111 7.62 2.66 4.59
N PHE A 112 7.87 3.88 4.11
CA PHE A 112 8.05 4.14 2.69
C PHE A 112 9.54 4.20 2.37
N VAL A 113 9.97 3.52 1.31
CA VAL A 113 11.33 3.56 0.79
C VAL A 113 11.30 4.01 -0.66
N ILE A 114 12.01 5.10 -0.94
CA ILE A 114 12.03 5.74 -2.24
C ILE A 114 13.47 5.67 -2.80
N PRO A 115 13.81 4.62 -3.57
CA PRO A 115 15.12 4.48 -4.17
C PRO A 115 15.31 5.49 -5.33
N MET A 116 16.27 6.40 -5.16
CA MET A 116 16.60 7.48 -6.10
C MET A 116 18.09 7.46 -6.50
N ALA A 117 18.79 6.35 -6.24
CA ALA A 117 20.23 6.18 -6.47
C ALA A 117 20.57 5.70 -7.91
N GLY A 118 19.66 5.86 -8.86
CA GLY A 118 19.85 5.47 -10.27
C GLY A 118 20.58 6.54 -11.09
N LYS A 119 21.23 6.12 -12.19
CA LYS A 119 22.02 7.02 -13.06
C LYS A 119 21.20 8.03 -13.87
N GLY A 120 19.92 7.74 -14.11
CA GLY A 120 19.06 8.57 -14.97
C GLY A 120 19.57 8.66 -16.41
N GLN A 121 20.13 7.58 -16.97
CA GLN A 121 20.87 7.60 -18.24
C GLN A 121 20.09 8.26 -19.39
N ARG A 122 18.79 7.94 -19.52
CA ARG A 122 17.92 8.52 -20.56
C ARG A 122 17.81 10.05 -20.53
N PHE A 123 17.98 10.67 -19.36
CA PHE A 123 18.04 12.12 -19.22
C PHE A 123 19.42 12.67 -19.60
N LYS A 124 20.48 11.97 -19.19
CA LYS A 124 21.87 12.33 -19.52
C LYS A 124 22.14 12.28 -21.02
N ASP A 125 21.57 11.29 -21.71
CA ASP A 125 21.69 11.11 -23.16
C ASP A 125 21.10 12.31 -23.94
N GLU A 126 20.16 13.05 -23.32
CA GLU A 126 19.53 14.26 -23.84
C GLU A 126 20.15 15.55 -23.25
N GLY A 127 21.31 15.45 -22.61
CA GLY A 127 22.06 16.58 -22.06
C GLY A 127 21.60 17.06 -20.68
N ILE A 128 20.62 16.40 -20.05
CA ILE A 128 20.13 16.75 -18.71
C ILE A 128 21.01 16.03 -17.67
N LEU A 129 21.99 16.76 -17.13
CA LEU A 129 23.01 16.22 -16.23
C LEU A 129 22.59 16.15 -14.75
N GLU A 130 21.50 16.84 -14.38
CA GLU A 130 20.96 16.78 -13.03
C GLU A 130 20.25 15.45 -12.75
N PRO A 131 20.23 14.98 -11.49
CA PRO A 131 19.46 13.81 -11.11
C PRO A 131 17.98 13.97 -11.49
N LYS A 132 17.38 12.92 -12.06
CA LYS A 132 16.01 12.97 -12.59
C LYS A 132 14.98 13.54 -11.62
N PHE A 133 15.12 13.28 -10.32
CA PHE A 133 14.19 13.75 -9.30
C PHE A 133 14.21 15.27 -9.10
N LEU A 134 15.24 15.99 -9.58
CA LEU A 134 15.32 17.45 -9.58
C LEU A 134 14.68 18.09 -10.81
N VAL A 135 14.51 17.33 -11.90
CA VAL A 135 13.93 17.82 -13.15
C VAL A 135 12.52 18.33 -12.87
N LYS A 136 12.18 19.48 -13.48
CA LYS A 136 10.90 20.15 -13.29
C LYS A 136 10.00 20.01 -14.50
N THR A 137 8.71 19.92 -14.23
CA THR A 137 7.65 20.01 -15.22
C THR A 137 6.37 20.52 -14.56
N LYS A 138 5.59 21.34 -15.27
CA LYS A 138 4.38 22.01 -14.74
C LYS A 138 4.61 22.67 -13.37
N GLY A 139 5.77 23.33 -13.21
CA GLY A 139 6.13 24.06 -12.00
C GLY A 139 6.53 23.22 -10.77
N ARG A 140 6.57 21.89 -10.87
CA ARG A 140 6.95 20.98 -9.78
C ARG A 140 8.07 20.05 -10.21
N THR A 141 8.83 19.56 -9.25
CA THR A 141 9.89 18.56 -9.50
C THR A 141 9.29 17.17 -9.69
N LEU A 142 9.99 16.26 -10.40
CA LEU A 142 9.57 14.86 -10.47
C LEU A 142 9.48 14.23 -9.07
N PHE A 143 10.35 14.66 -8.15
CA PHE A 143 10.26 14.30 -6.74
C PHE A 143 8.88 14.64 -6.15
N GLU A 144 8.42 15.88 -6.33
CA GLU A 144 7.12 16.31 -5.84
C GLU A 144 5.95 15.55 -6.49
N TRP A 145 5.99 15.37 -7.81
CA TRP A 145 4.97 14.62 -8.54
C TRP A 145 4.85 13.18 -8.05
N SER A 146 5.96 12.47 -7.86
CA SER A 146 5.95 11.11 -7.33
C SER A 146 5.46 11.04 -5.88
N LEU A 147 5.88 11.95 -5.01
CA LEU A 147 5.41 11.94 -3.62
C LEU A 147 3.91 12.20 -3.47
N GLU A 148 3.32 12.97 -4.39
CA GLU A 148 1.87 13.22 -4.40
C GLU A 148 1.04 11.98 -4.72
N SER A 149 1.63 10.94 -5.33
CA SER A 149 0.96 9.66 -5.56
C SER A 149 0.75 8.85 -4.28
N LEU A 150 1.44 9.20 -3.19
CA LEU A 150 1.53 8.38 -1.99
C LEU A 150 0.75 9.01 -0.82
N PRO A 151 0.03 8.20 0.00
CA PRO A 151 -0.59 8.68 1.22
C PRO A 151 0.47 8.81 2.33
N LEU A 152 1.38 9.78 2.22
CA LEU A 152 2.53 9.90 3.12
C LEU A 152 2.14 10.31 4.55
N ASP A 153 0.94 10.85 4.78
CA ASP A 153 0.46 11.20 6.11
C ASP A 153 0.23 9.99 7.03
N ILE A 154 0.04 8.79 6.46
CA ILE A 154 -0.04 7.53 7.22
C ILE A 154 1.34 6.89 7.46
N ALA A 155 2.41 7.44 6.89
CA ALA A 155 3.75 6.89 7.04
C ALA A 155 4.29 7.03 8.46
N ARG A 156 4.98 5.99 8.94
CA ARG A 156 5.80 6.06 10.14
C ARG A 156 7.11 6.79 9.88
N LYS A 157 7.73 6.43 8.76
CA LYS A 157 9.03 6.92 8.31
C LYS A 157 9.09 6.82 6.80
N ILE A 158 9.71 7.82 6.17
CA ILE A 158 10.13 7.75 4.77
C ILE A 158 11.65 7.62 4.71
N ILE A 159 12.16 6.77 3.83
CA ILE A 159 13.59 6.62 3.58
C ILE A 159 13.87 6.93 2.12
N PHE A 160 14.63 8.00 1.89
CA PHE A 160 15.11 8.38 0.57
C PHE A 160 16.53 7.81 0.37
N ILE A 161 16.74 7.07 -0.71
CA ILE A 161 18.06 6.49 -0.99
C ILE A 161 18.69 7.23 -2.17
N CYS A 162 19.80 7.92 -1.92
CA CYS A 162 20.47 8.81 -2.88
C CYS A 162 21.93 8.40 -3.07
N LEU A 163 22.61 8.99 -4.06
CA LEU A 163 24.06 8.85 -4.20
C LEU A 163 24.79 9.98 -3.45
N HIS A 164 25.95 9.69 -2.86
CA HIS A 164 26.84 10.71 -2.31
C HIS A 164 27.28 11.73 -3.35
N GLU A 165 27.44 11.33 -4.60
CA GLU A 165 27.70 12.23 -5.73
C GLU A 165 26.59 13.27 -5.89
N HIS A 166 25.32 12.87 -5.77
CA HIS A 166 24.20 13.78 -5.89
C HIS A 166 24.20 14.82 -4.76
N GLU A 167 24.52 14.41 -3.53
CA GLU A 167 24.67 15.35 -2.40
C GLU A 167 25.77 16.37 -2.66
N LYS A 168 26.96 15.91 -3.06
CA LYS A 168 28.12 16.79 -3.31
C LYS A 168 27.84 17.83 -4.39
N LYS A 169 27.13 17.43 -5.46
CA LYS A 169 26.91 18.29 -6.63
C LYS A 169 25.64 19.14 -6.56
N TYR A 170 24.59 18.66 -5.89
CA TYR A 170 23.26 19.28 -5.93
C TYR A 170 22.62 19.55 -4.56
N ASN A 171 23.32 19.27 -3.45
CA ASN A 171 22.84 19.51 -2.09
C ASN A 171 21.45 18.89 -1.84
N VAL A 172 21.33 17.61 -2.18
CA VAL A 172 20.07 16.84 -2.15
C VAL A 172 19.44 16.83 -0.76
N ARG A 173 20.23 16.81 0.31
CA ARG A 173 19.72 16.91 1.68
C ARG A 173 18.89 18.17 1.89
N ASN A 174 19.41 19.32 1.46
CA ASN A 174 18.69 20.59 1.60
C ASN A 174 17.47 20.65 0.66
N PHE A 175 17.59 20.10 -0.55
CA PHE A 175 16.47 19.98 -1.48
C PHE A 175 15.30 19.19 -0.89
N ILE A 176 15.55 17.96 -0.41
CA ILE A 176 14.54 17.11 0.22
C ILE A 176 13.98 17.81 1.46
N LYS A 177 14.85 18.37 2.32
CA LYS A 177 14.44 19.07 3.54
C LYS A 177 13.41 20.17 3.27
N LYS A 178 13.67 21.06 2.32
CA LYS A 178 12.74 22.16 1.98
C LYS A 178 11.35 21.64 1.56
N ILE A 179 11.30 20.57 0.78
CA ILE A 179 10.03 20.01 0.30
C ILE A 179 9.31 19.30 1.45
N MET A 180 10.03 18.50 2.23
CA MET A 180 9.47 17.77 3.37
C MET A 180 8.95 18.72 4.45
N GLU A 181 9.68 19.77 4.82
CA GLU A 181 9.22 20.77 5.80
C GLU A 181 7.99 21.54 5.30
N LYS A 182 7.95 21.88 4.01
CA LYS A 182 6.83 22.62 3.41
C LYS A 182 5.56 21.78 3.29
N LYS A 183 5.67 20.54 2.78
CA LYS A 183 4.51 19.69 2.45
C LYS A 183 4.14 18.72 3.58
N PHE A 184 5.11 18.28 4.38
CA PHE A 184 4.98 17.22 5.38
C PHE A 184 5.70 17.55 6.71
N PRO A 185 5.40 18.69 7.36
CA PRO A 185 6.20 19.26 8.46
C PRO A 185 6.36 18.37 9.70
N ARG A 186 5.46 17.38 9.88
CA ARG A 186 5.46 16.48 11.04
C ARG A 186 5.96 15.07 10.70
N LEU A 187 6.38 14.85 9.46
CA LEU A 187 6.70 13.52 9.00
C LEU A 187 8.20 13.22 9.14
N ASN A 188 8.51 12.11 9.82
CA ASN A 188 9.88 11.67 9.97
C ASN A 188 10.40 11.09 8.66
N TYR A 189 11.58 11.54 8.23
CA TYR A 189 12.27 10.98 7.07
C TYR A 189 13.76 10.82 7.33
N GLU A 190 14.37 9.89 6.60
CA GLU A 190 15.81 9.61 6.63
C GLU A 190 16.35 9.61 5.20
N ILE A 191 17.57 10.12 5.03
CA ILE A 191 18.26 10.09 3.74
C ILE A 191 19.46 9.16 3.89
N VAL A 192 19.45 8.06 3.15
CA VAL A 192 20.54 7.11 3.07
C VAL A 192 21.34 7.41 1.80
N PHE A 193 22.63 7.63 1.94
CA PHE A 193 23.52 7.86 0.81
C PHE A 193 24.32 6.60 0.48
N LEU A 194 24.45 6.30 -0.80
CA LEU A 194 25.29 5.24 -1.34
C LEU A 194 26.48 5.85 -2.07
N ASP A 195 27.64 5.21 -2.00
CA ASP A 195 28.84 5.66 -2.71
C ASP A 195 28.74 5.48 -4.23
N LYS A 196 28.03 4.43 -4.65
CA LYS A 196 27.87 4.04 -6.06
C LYS A 196 26.49 3.49 -6.33
N THR A 197 26.15 3.43 -7.62
CA THR A 197 24.92 2.80 -8.11
C THR A 197 24.95 1.29 -7.84
N THR A 198 23.80 0.73 -7.49
CA THR A 198 23.60 -0.72 -7.31
C THR A 198 23.13 -1.39 -8.62
N LYS A 199 23.08 -2.72 -8.66
CA LYS A 199 22.56 -3.51 -9.78
C LYS A 199 21.02 -3.59 -9.78
N GLY A 200 20.34 -2.48 -9.50
CA GLY A 200 18.89 -2.40 -9.50
C GLY A 200 18.27 -2.09 -8.14
N GLN A 201 16.95 -1.93 -8.14
CA GLN A 201 16.18 -1.41 -7.01
C GLN A 201 16.17 -2.34 -5.80
N VAL A 202 16.22 -3.66 -6.00
CA VAL A 202 16.26 -4.62 -4.89
C VAL A 202 17.48 -4.39 -4.01
N GLU A 203 18.67 -4.34 -4.63
CA GLU A 203 19.93 -4.06 -3.92
C GLU A 203 19.91 -2.65 -3.31
N THR A 204 19.39 -1.64 -4.03
CA THR A 204 19.25 -0.27 -3.48
C THR A 204 18.45 -0.28 -2.18
N VAL A 205 17.26 -0.89 -2.18
CA VAL A 205 16.36 -0.91 -1.01
C VAL A 205 16.95 -1.73 0.13
N LEU A 206 17.72 -2.80 -0.15
CA LEU A 206 18.33 -3.64 0.86
C LEU A 206 19.36 -2.90 1.74
N HIS A 207 19.95 -1.79 1.27
CA HIS A 207 20.76 -0.89 2.13
C HIS A 207 19.98 -0.30 3.32
N THR A 208 18.64 -0.38 3.31
CA THR A 208 17.77 0.04 4.41
C THR A 208 17.34 -1.11 5.32
N LYS A 209 17.92 -2.33 5.17
CA LYS A 209 17.56 -3.56 5.92
C LYS A 209 17.35 -3.32 7.42
N LYS A 210 18.22 -2.54 8.07
CA LYS A 210 18.10 -2.21 9.51
C LYS A 210 16.77 -1.54 9.89
N HIS A 211 16.11 -0.87 8.96
CA HIS A 211 14.83 -0.21 9.16
C HIS A 211 13.63 -1.04 8.71
N ILE A 212 13.80 -1.92 7.73
CA ILE A 212 12.70 -2.61 7.05
C ILE A 212 12.59 -4.10 7.40
N ASN A 213 13.62 -4.70 8.00
CA ASN A 213 13.61 -6.12 8.41
C ASN A 213 12.80 -6.34 9.70
N ASN A 214 11.49 -6.10 9.62
CA ASN A 214 10.55 -6.25 10.73
C ASN A 214 9.14 -6.53 10.20
N ASN A 215 8.14 -6.55 11.09
CA ASN A 215 6.75 -6.83 10.74
C ASN A 215 5.98 -5.59 10.26
N SER A 216 6.59 -4.40 10.16
CA SER A 216 5.91 -3.22 9.62
C SER A 216 5.63 -3.40 8.13
N THR A 217 4.55 -2.80 7.65
CA THR A 217 4.29 -2.75 6.20
C THR A 217 5.38 -1.93 5.51
N LEU A 218 5.95 -2.47 4.45
CA LEU A 218 6.94 -1.81 3.61
C LEU A 218 6.26 -1.38 2.31
N VAL A 219 6.46 -0.12 1.93
CA VAL A 219 6.06 0.43 0.64
C VAL A 219 7.30 0.91 -0.08
N ILE A 220 7.53 0.41 -1.29
CA ILE A 220 8.62 0.83 -2.17
C ILE A 220 7.99 1.56 -3.35
N TYR A 221 8.52 2.73 -3.70
CA TYR A 221 8.03 3.49 -4.84
C TYR A 221 9.14 4.21 -5.59
N ASN A 222 9.06 4.19 -6.91
CA ASN A 222 9.98 4.88 -7.82
C ASN A 222 9.70 6.41 -7.86
N ILE A 223 10.69 7.17 -8.34
CA ILE A 223 10.64 8.65 -8.39
C ILE A 223 10.40 9.21 -9.80
N ASP A 224 9.86 8.37 -10.69
CA ASP A 224 9.68 8.69 -12.11
C ASP A 224 8.31 8.33 -12.65
N THR A 225 7.32 8.19 -11.77
CA THR A 225 5.91 8.10 -12.12
C THR A 225 5.10 8.99 -11.20
N HIS A 226 3.93 9.43 -11.70
CA HIS A 226 2.87 10.01 -10.91
C HIS A 226 1.60 9.20 -11.15
N PHE A 227 0.85 8.88 -10.09
CA PHE A 227 -0.43 8.19 -10.22
C PHE A 227 -1.41 8.68 -9.17
N LEU A 228 -2.70 8.49 -9.42
CA LEU A 228 -3.77 8.73 -8.46
C LEU A 228 -4.49 7.42 -8.17
N SER A 229 -4.75 7.16 -6.89
CA SER A 229 -5.57 6.05 -6.43
C SER A 229 -6.41 6.46 -5.25
N THR A 230 -7.73 6.39 -5.41
CA THR A 230 -8.71 6.64 -4.35
C THR A 230 -8.76 5.51 -3.31
N HIS A 231 -8.17 4.35 -3.61
CA HIS A 231 -8.23 3.16 -2.76
C HIS A 231 -6.93 2.84 -2.03
N LEU A 232 -5.77 3.32 -2.52
CA LEU A 232 -4.45 2.96 -1.99
C LEU A 232 -4.34 3.15 -0.47
N ARG A 233 -4.77 4.32 0.03
CA ARG A 233 -4.76 4.63 1.48
C ARG A 233 -5.46 3.55 2.30
N SER A 234 -6.72 3.23 1.93
CA SER A 234 -7.53 2.25 2.64
C SER A 234 -6.93 0.85 2.59
N LYS A 235 -6.37 0.44 1.43
CA LYS A 235 -5.71 -0.86 1.28
C LYS A 235 -4.45 -0.96 2.13
N LEU A 236 -3.60 0.07 2.15
CA LEU A 236 -2.41 0.10 3.00
C LEU A 236 -2.73 -0.02 4.49
N LEU A 237 -3.77 0.68 4.98
CA LEU A 237 -4.18 0.64 6.38
C LEU A 237 -4.79 -0.71 6.79
N THR A 238 -5.45 -1.38 5.85
CA THR A 238 -6.17 -2.64 6.11
C THR A 238 -5.39 -3.90 5.74
N ILE A 239 -4.26 -3.79 5.04
CA ILE A 239 -3.58 -4.94 4.41
C ILE A 239 -3.32 -6.09 5.38
N LYS A 240 -2.89 -5.77 6.62
CA LYS A 240 -2.61 -6.74 7.68
C LYS A 240 -3.84 -7.48 8.21
N ASN A 241 -5.03 -6.93 7.98
CA ASN A 241 -6.32 -7.50 8.36
C ASN A 241 -6.97 -8.26 7.20
N THR A 242 -6.28 -8.39 6.07
CA THR A 242 -6.74 -9.14 4.90
C THR A 242 -5.94 -10.43 4.72
N ASN A 243 -6.43 -11.35 3.89
CA ASN A 243 -5.68 -12.55 3.49
C ASN A 243 -4.64 -12.25 2.40
N SER A 244 -3.88 -11.16 2.54
CA SER A 244 -2.90 -10.70 1.57
C SER A 244 -1.60 -10.29 2.24
N ASP A 245 -0.49 -10.80 1.70
CA ASP A 245 0.87 -10.53 2.15
C ASP A 245 1.46 -9.25 1.52
N GLY A 246 0.74 -8.56 0.63
CA GLY A 246 1.22 -7.37 -0.06
C GLY A 246 0.31 -6.93 -1.21
N LEU A 247 0.59 -5.76 -1.77
CA LEU A 247 -0.06 -5.22 -2.97
C LEU A 247 0.94 -4.65 -3.96
N LEU A 248 0.60 -4.70 -5.25
CA LEU A 248 1.28 -3.96 -6.31
C LEU A 248 0.36 -2.85 -6.82
N GLY A 249 0.87 -1.64 -6.97
CA GLY A 249 0.14 -0.60 -7.70
C GLY A 249 0.16 -0.93 -9.19
N ALA A 250 -0.99 -0.88 -9.84
CA ALA A 250 -1.19 -1.34 -11.20
C ALA A 250 -1.97 -0.33 -12.04
N PHE A 251 -1.85 -0.42 -13.36
CA PHE A 251 -2.67 0.32 -14.32
C PHE A 251 -2.79 -0.50 -15.62
N ASN A 252 -3.74 -0.17 -16.48
CA ASN A 252 -3.89 -0.86 -17.75
C ASN A 252 -2.93 -0.26 -18.80
N SER A 253 -2.13 -1.12 -19.43
CA SER A 253 -1.19 -0.73 -20.50
C SER A 253 -0.79 -1.94 -21.33
N ASN A 254 -0.34 -1.69 -22.56
CA ASN A 254 0.27 -2.68 -23.45
C ASN A 254 1.71 -2.29 -23.84
N ASP A 255 2.31 -1.29 -23.19
CA ASP A 255 3.69 -0.89 -23.45
C ASP A 255 4.69 -1.95 -22.95
N LYS A 256 5.37 -2.60 -23.89
CA LYS A 256 6.33 -3.69 -23.65
C LYS A 256 7.53 -3.29 -22.78
N LYS A 257 7.75 -1.99 -22.54
CA LYS A 257 8.85 -1.49 -21.70
C LYS A 257 8.57 -1.57 -20.19
N LEU A 258 7.36 -1.97 -19.79
CA LEU A 258 6.90 -1.99 -18.40
C LEU A 258 6.99 -3.39 -17.77
N SER A 259 6.82 -3.45 -16.44
CA SER A 259 6.58 -4.70 -15.72
C SER A 259 5.11 -5.05 -15.75
N PHE A 260 4.76 -6.29 -16.08
CA PHE A 260 3.39 -6.78 -16.19
C PHE A 260 3.01 -7.73 -15.05
N ILE A 261 1.73 -7.79 -14.74
CA ILE A 261 1.14 -8.53 -13.63
C ILE A 261 0.03 -9.42 -14.18
N GLU A 262 0.13 -10.74 -14.02
CA GLU A 262 -0.95 -11.67 -14.35
C GLU A 262 -1.72 -12.04 -13.07
N LEU A 263 -3.04 -11.98 -13.12
CA LEU A 263 -3.92 -12.39 -12.01
C LEU A 263 -4.44 -13.82 -12.24
N ASP A 264 -4.72 -14.54 -11.15
CA ASP A 264 -5.46 -15.80 -11.17
C ASP A 264 -6.99 -15.57 -11.17
N SER A 265 -7.76 -16.66 -11.17
CA SER A 265 -9.23 -16.61 -11.16
C SER A 265 -9.84 -16.04 -9.87
N ASN A 266 -9.04 -15.88 -8.81
CA ASN A 266 -9.45 -15.32 -7.52
C ASN A 266 -8.94 -13.88 -7.33
N GLU A 267 -8.45 -13.24 -8.40
CA GLU A 267 -7.88 -11.89 -8.40
C GLU A 267 -6.60 -11.74 -7.53
N PHE A 268 -5.90 -12.84 -7.25
CA PHE A 268 -4.56 -12.79 -6.69
C PHE A 268 -3.52 -12.73 -7.80
N VAL A 269 -2.38 -12.13 -7.51
CA VAL A 269 -1.25 -12.08 -8.43
C VAL A 269 -0.70 -13.49 -8.60
N LYS A 270 -0.78 -14.01 -9.82
CA LYS A 270 -0.27 -15.32 -10.22
C LYS A 270 1.22 -15.27 -10.52
N ARG A 271 1.68 -14.22 -11.22
CA ARG A 271 3.09 -13.95 -11.51
C ARG A 271 3.28 -12.51 -12.01
N THR A 272 4.52 -12.07 -12.00
CA THR A 272 4.95 -10.79 -12.58
C THR A 272 6.02 -11.02 -13.64
N LYS A 273 6.11 -10.13 -14.63
CA LYS A 273 7.25 -10.13 -15.54
C LYS A 273 7.75 -8.74 -15.92
N GLU A 274 9.05 -8.53 -15.77
CA GLU A 274 9.71 -7.31 -16.22
C GLU A 274 9.93 -7.32 -17.75
N LYS A 275 9.44 -6.28 -18.45
CA LYS A 275 9.62 -6.04 -19.90
C LYS A 275 9.08 -7.15 -20.82
N GLU A 276 8.10 -7.91 -20.33
CA GLU A 276 7.44 -8.97 -21.08
C GLU A 276 5.91 -8.89 -20.83
N PRO A 277 5.09 -8.60 -21.87
CA PRO A 277 3.65 -8.38 -21.73
C PRO A 277 2.89 -9.69 -21.55
N ILE A 278 2.85 -10.20 -20.31
CA ILE A 278 2.10 -11.40 -19.92
C ILE A 278 0.60 -11.13 -19.68
N SER A 279 0.19 -9.85 -19.67
CA SER A 279 -1.18 -9.38 -19.48
C SER A 279 -1.32 -7.93 -20.00
N ASN A 280 -2.48 -7.31 -19.81
CA ASN A 280 -2.71 -5.86 -20.02
C ASN A 280 -2.57 -5.03 -18.73
N ILE A 281 -2.12 -5.63 -17.63
CA ILE A 281 -1.98 -4.99 -16.32
C ILE A 281 -0.49 -4.73 -16.08
N ALA A 282 -0.10 -3.46 -16.07
CA ALA A 282 1.27 -3.04 -15.82
C ALA A 282 1.44 -2.48 -14.40
N SER A 283 2.66 -2.57 -13.86
CA SER A 283 3.06 -2.02 -12.58
C SER A 283 3.27 -0.50 -12.68
N THR A 284 2.73 0.23 -11.71
CA THR A 284 3.00 1.68 -11.52
C THR A 284 4.41 1.95 -10.98
N GLY A 285 5.11 0.90 -10.50
CA GLY A 285 6.35 0.99 -9.73
C GLY A 285 6.14 1.03 -8.22
N LEU A 286 4.88 0.98 -7.75
CA LEU A 286 4.53 0.81 -6.33
C LEU A 286 4.51 -0.67 -5.96
N TYR A 287 5.32 -1.04 -4.98
CA TYR A 287 5.41 -2.39 -4.45
C TYR A 287 5.24 -2.38 -2.94
N THR A 288 4.40 -3.24 -2.40
CA THR A 288 4.17 -3.29 -0.96
C THR A 288 4.24 -4.71 -0.42
N PHE A 289 4.79 -4.81 0.79
CA PHE A 289 4.91 -6.04 1.54
C PHE A 289 4.27 -5.78 2.89
N SER A 290 3.29 -6.59 3.27
CA SER A 290 2.60 -6.49 4.56
C SER A 290 3.59 -6.54 5.74
N LYS A 291 4.72 -7.21 5.55
CA LYS A 291 5.88 -7.29 6.45
C LYS A 291 7.16 -7.03 5.66
N GLY A 292 7.94 -6.02 6.03
CA GLY A 292 9.19 -5.69 5.35
C GLY A 292 10.25 -6.80 5.42
N LYS A 293 10.22 -7.66 6.45
CA LYS A 293 11.09 -8.86 6.50
C LYS A 293 10.90 -9.81 5.32
N ASP A 294 9.68 -9.93 4.78
CA ASP A 294 9.40 -10.81 3.64
C ASP A 294 10.13 -10.28 2.38
N PHE A 295 10.20 -8.95 2.21
CA PHE A 295 11.04 -8.34 1.18
C PHE A 295 12.52 -8.65 1.40
N VAL A 296 13.02 -8.51 2.64
CA VAL A 296 14.44 -8.72 2.95
C VAL A 296 14.85 -10.17 2.67
N GLU A 297 14.06 -11.14 3.12
CA GLU A 297 14.31 -12.57 2.89
C GLU A 297 14.31 -12.90 1.38
N ALA A 298 13.33 -12.40 0.63
CA ALA A 298 13.28 -12.61 -0.81
C ALA A 298 14.42 -11.90 -1.56
N ALA A 299 14.80 -10.70 -1.14
CA ALA A 299 15.90 -9.93 -1.73
C ALA A 299 17.25 -10.62 -1.52
N GLU A 300 17.53 -11.10 -0.30
CA GLU A 300 18.75 -11.84 0.00
C GLU A 300 18.80 -13.15 -0.79
N PHE A 301 17.67 -13.89 -0.86
CA PHE A 301 17.57 -15.08 -1.70
C PHE A 301 17.85 -14.78 -3.18
N MET A 302 17.25 -13.72 -3.74
CA MET A 302 17.45 -13.31 -5.13
C MET A 302 18.92 -12.98 -5.43
N LEU A 303 19.58 -12.25 -4.54
CA LEU A 303 20.98 -11.84 -4.69
C LEU A 303 21.93 -13.05 -4.55
N SER A 304 21.75 -13.89 -3.54
CA SER A 304 22.57 -15.09 -3.32
C SER A 304 22.49 -16.08 -4.47
N ASN A 305 21.31 -16.21 -5.10
CA ASN A 305 21.10 -17.09 -6.25
C ASN A 305 21.31 -16.40 -7.61
N LYS A 306 21.74 -15.13 -7.61
CA LYS A 306 21.99 -14.34 -8.83
C LYS A 306 20.81 -14.32 -9.81
N LEU A 307 19.59 -14.24 -9.28
CA LEU A 307 18.35 -14.24 -10.07
C LEU A 307 18.05 -12.84 -10.63
N SER A 308 18.92 -12.35 -11.50
CA SER A 308 18.76 -11.06 -12.21
C SER A 308 18.02 -11.22 -13.54
N ASN A 309 17.41 -10.14 -14.02
CA ASN A 309 16.91 -10.02 -15.38
C ASN A 309 17.73 -8.94 -16.10
N ASN A 310 18.44 -9.29 -17.18
CA ASN A 310 19.37 -8.39 -17.88
C ASN A 310 20.35 -7.67 -16.92
N ASP A 311 21.01 -8.44 -16.04
CA ASP A 311 21.97 -7.95 -15.02
C ASP A 311 21.41 -6.97 -13.97
N GLU A 312 20.08 -6.78 -13.92
CA GLU A 312 19.40 -5.95 -12.92
C GLU A 312 18.46 -6.77 -12.02
N TYR A 313 18.36 -6.38 -10.75
CA TYR A 313 17.47 -6.95 -9.75
C TYR A 313 16.25 -6.04 -9.55
N TYR A 314 15.11 -6.47 -10.12
CA TYR A 314 13.83 -5.76 -10.08
C TYR A 314 12.96 -6.21 -8.92
N VAL A 315 12.29 -5.27 -8.26
CA VAL A 315 11.39 -5.56 -7.13
C VAL A 315 10.15 -6.34 -7.60
N SER A 316 9.69 -6.10 -8.83
CA SER A 316 8.60 -6.87 -9.46
C SER A 316 8.87 -8.38 -9.39
N GLU A 317 10.07 -8.82 -9.78
CA GLU A 317 10.44 -10.24 -9.82
C GLU A 317 10.52 -10.91 -8.42
N LEU A 318 10.64 -10.14 -7.32
CA LEU A 318 10.60 -10.71 -5.96
C LEU A 318 9.25 -11.35 -5.64
N TYR A 319 8.17 -10.85 -6.23
CA TYR A 319 6.84 -11.41 -6.02
C TYR A 319 6.77 -12.86 -6.52
N ASN A 320 7.48 -13.21 -7.60
CA ASN A 320 7.53 -14.59 -8.10
C ASN A 320 8.19 -15.54 -7.09
N ILE A 321 9.17 -15.08 -6.30
CA ILE A 321 9.80 -15.88 -5.23
C ILE A 321 8.79 -16.10 -4.10
N LEU A 322 8.14 -15.03 -3.64
CA LEU A 322 7.19 -15.09 -2.53
C LEU A 322 5.92 -15.88 -2.88
N ILE A 323 5.41 -15.76 -4.11
CA ILE A 323 4.25 -16.53 -4.60
C ILE A 323 4.57 -18.03 -4.56
N LYS A 324 5.78 -18.45 -4.97
CA LYS A 324 6.22 -19.85 -4.86
C LYS A 324 6.29 -20.34 -3.42
N GLN A 325 6.45 -19.44 -2.45
CA GLN A 325 6.41 -19.73 -1.01
C GLN A 325 4.99 -19.69 -0.42
N GLY A 326 3.96 -19.55 -1.26
CA GLY A 326 2.55 -19.55 -0.84
C GLY A 326 2.01 -18.18 -0.40
N LYS A 327 2.78 -17.11 -0.58
CA LYS A 327 2.35 -15.73 -0.26
C LYS A 327 1.32 -15.23 -1.29
N LYS A 328 0.38 -14.41 -0.83
CA LYS A 328 -0.74 -13.93 -1.65
C LYS A 328 -0.73 -12.41 -1.83
N PHE A 329 -0.74 -11.95 -3.07
CA PHE A 329 -0.69 -10.52 -3.38
C PHE A 329 -1.91 -10.08 -4.15
N LYS A 330 -2.35 -8.85 -3.92
CA LYS A 330 -3.41 -8.19 -4.68
C LYS A 330 -2.86 -7.00 -5.46
N ILE A 331 -3.70 -6.36 -6.25
CA ILE A 331 -3.36 -5.12 -6.94
C ILE A 331 -4.13 -3.92 -6.39
N ASP A 332 -3.54 -2.75 -6.56
CA ASP A 332 -4.23 -1.47 -6.50
C ASP A 332 -4.23 -0.82 -7.87
N LEU A 333 -5.37 -0.90 -8.55
CA LEU A 333 -5.53 -0.30 -9.87
C LEU A 333 -5.66 1.22 -9.73
N ALA A 334 -4.73 1.96 -10.32
CA ALA A 334 -4.70 3.41 -10.30
C ALA A 334 -5.83 3.99 -11.19
N ASP A 335 -6.43 5.08 -10.72
CA ASP A 335 -7.44 5.85 -11.43
C ASP A 335 -6.80 6.67 -12.58
N ASN A 336 -5.55 7.11 -12.37
CA ASN A 336 -4.75 7.83 -13.35
C ASN A 336 -3.27 7.45 -13.20
N PHE A 337 -2.54 7.40 -14.31
CA PHE A 337 -1.11 7.14 -14.35
C PHE A 337 -0.40 8.03 -15.38
N VAL A 338 0.68 8.67 -14.96
CA VAL A 338 1.54 9.53 -15.77
C VAL A 338 2.99 9.04 -15.63
N PRO A 339 3.60 8.50 -16.70
CA PRO A 339 5.04 8.22 -16.70
C PRO A 339 5.82 9.53 -16.74
N LEU A 340 6.96 9.58 -16.05
CA LEU A 340 7.87 10.73 -16.01
C LEU A 340 9.34 10.27 -16.13
N GLY A 341 9.57 9.07 -16.65
CA GLY A 341 10.88 8.40 -16.66
C GLY A 341 11.79 8.76 -17.81
N THR A 342 11.32 9.57 -18.76
CA THR A 342 12.09 10.04 -19.91
C THR A 342 11.78 11.51 -20.25
N PRO A 343 12.69 12.21 -20.95
CA PRO A 343 12.40 13.54 -21.48
C PRO A 343 11.18 13.58 -22.42
N SER A 344 10.91 12.50 -23.17
CA SER A 344 9.70 12.39 -23.98
C SER A 344 8.43 12.31 -23.13
N ASP A 345 8.48 11.61 -21.99
CA ASP A 345 7.34 11.52 -21.09
C ASP A 345 6.98 12.90 -20.52
N ILE A 346 7.99 13.68 -20.13
CA ILE A 346 7.81 15.06 -19.66
C ILE A 346 7.17 15.93 -20.74
N LYS A 347 7.71 15.90 -21.97
CA LYS A 347 7.14 16.68 -23.10
C LYS A 347 5.69 16.30 -23.39
N LYS A 348 5.31 15.04 -23.19
CA LYS A 348 3.92 14.59 -23.33
C LYS A 348 3.05 15.15 -22.20
N PHE A 349 3.51 15.00 -20.96
CA PHE A 349 2.79 15.49 -19.79
C PHE A 349 2.59 17.01 -19.78
N GLU A 350 3.47 17.79 -20.39
CA GLU A 350 3.34 19.25 -20.53
C GLU A 350 2.26 19.68 -21.53
N LYS A 351 1.92 18.81 -22.48
CA LYS A 351 0.90 19.09 -23.51
C LYS A 351 -0.51 18.70 -23.09
N ASP A 352 -0.62 17.64 -22.27
CA ASP A 352 -1.85 17.21 -21.61
C ASP A 352 -2.27 18.25 -20.55
#